data_AF-A0A535MYE4-F1
#
_entry.id   AF-A0A535MYE4-F1
#
_cell.length_a   1.000
_cell.length_b   1.000
_cell.length_c   1.000
_cell.angle_alpha   90.00
_cell.angle_beta   90.00
_cell.angle_gamma   90.00
#
_symmetry.space_group_name_H-M   'P 1'
#
loop_
_entity.id
_entity.type
_entity.pdbx_description
1 polymer ?
#
loop_
_entity_poly.entity_id
_entity_poly.type
_entity_poly.pdbx_seq_one_letter_code
_entity_poly.pdbx_strand_id
1 'polypeptide(L)'
;MLPDAGGILQTDDGAKVVFRMQGRTVFRMNEKGEGKGGQLLWIPFESDDQRYLWLNDSLCVIEGVIDAQTLRIKFNVYACVNELIA
;
A
#
# COMPACT_ATOMS: atom_id res chain seq x y z
N MET A 1 11.98 4.36 9.28
CA MET A 1 10.62 4.60 9.82
C MET A 1 9.80 3.32 9.67
N LEU A 2 8.94 3.00 10.64
CA LEU A 2 8.03 1.86 10.57
C LEU A 2 6.59 2.39 10.47
N PRO A 3 6.02 2.52 9.27
CA PRO A 3 4.65 3.01 9.12
C PRO A 3 3.65 2.06 9.79
N ASP A 4 2.65 2.64 10.43
CA ASP A 4 1.37 2.03 10.78
C ASP A 4 0.29 3.05 10.44
N ALA A 5 -0.48 2.76 9.40
CA ALA A 5 -1.54 3.64 8.93
C ALA A 5 -2.79 2.81 8.60
N GLY A 6 -3.93 3.46 8.59
CA GLY A 6 -5.17 2.85 8.13
C GLY A 6 -6.19 3.92 7.76
N GLY A 7 -7.20 3.50 7.03
CA GLY A 7 -8.25 4.41 6.58
C GLY A 7 -9.20 3.73 5.62
N ILE A 8 -9.94 4.55 4.88
CA ILE A 8 -10.93 4.13 3.90
C ILE A 8 -10.54 4.73 2.55
N LEU A 9 -10.46 3.88 1.54
CA LEU A 9 -10.39 4.28 0.14
C LEU A 9 -11.82 4.37 -0.40
N GLN A 10 -12.09 5.43 -1.17
CA GLN A 10 -13.29 5.53 -1.97
C GLN A 10 -12.88 5.36 -3.44
N THR A 11 -13.50 4.40 -4.12
CA THR A 11 -13.27 4.18 -5.54
C THR A 11 -14.14 5.14 -6.37
N ASP A 12 -13.75 5.34 -7.63
CA ASP A 12 -14.50 6.21 -8.56
C ASP A 12 -15.94 5.70 -8.78
N ASP A 13 -16.16 4.39 -8.65
CA ASP A 13 -17.45 3.72 -8.77
C ASP A 13 -18.21 3.58 -7.42
N GLY A 14 -17.76 4.33 -6.41
CA GLY A 14 -18.49 4.60 -5.16
C GLY A 14 -18.31 3.58 -4.04
N ALA A 15 -17.52 2.52 -4.23
CA ALA A 15 -17.24 1.54 -3.19
C ALA A 15 -16.33 2.13 -2.11
N LYS A 16 -16.50 1.64 -0.87
CA LYS A 16 -15.63 1.96 0.27
C LYS A 16 -14.82 0.71 0.62
N VAL A 17 -13.51 0.86 0.69
CA VAL A 17 -12.58 -0.23 1.01
C VAL A 17 -11.72 0.20 2.19
N VAL A 18 -11.77 -0.55 3.29
CA VAL A 18 -10.90 -0.33 4.45
C VAL A 18 -9.52 -0.86 4.15
N PHE A 19 -8.47 -0.18 4.62
CA PHE A 19 -7.10 -0.67 4.53
C PHE A 19 -6.35 -0.49 5.84
N ARG A 20 -5.41 -1.39 6.11
CA ARG A 20 -4.36 -1.22 7.12
C ARG A 20 -3.02 -1.41 6.44
N MET A 21 -2.07 -0.50 6.67
CA MET A 21 -0.77 -0.50 6.00
C MET A 21 0.33 -0.50 7.04
N GLN A 22 1.26 -1.44 6.90
CA GLN A 22 2.43 -1.54 7.76
C GLN A 22 3.69 -1.84 6.94
N GLY A 23 4.86 -1.55 7.51
CA GLY A 23 6.12 -2.01 6.93
C GLY A 23 7.32 -1.16 7.32
N ARG A 24 8.19 -0.88 6.36
CA ARG A 24 9.43 -0.14 6.60
C ARG A 24 9.74 0.84 5.47
N THR A 25 10.14 2.04 5.88
CA THR A 25 10.79 3.03 5.02
C THR A 25 12.25 3.19 5.41
N VAL A 26 13.14 3.07 4.44
CA VAL A 26 14.58 3.33 4.55
C VAL A 26 14.93 4.56 3.72
N PHE A 27 15.39 5.63 4.36
CA PHE A 27 15.78 6.87 3.69
C PHE A 27 17.24 6.82 3.25
N ARG A 28 17.51 7.24 2.02
CA ARG A 28 18.85 7.38 1.43
C ARG A 28 18.89 8.62 0.54
N MET A 29 20.10 9.14 0.32
CA MET A 29 20.33 10.12 -0.76
C MET A 29 20.62 9.35 -2.05
N ASN A 30 20.07 9.80 -3.16
CA ASN A 30 20.50 9.32 -4.48
C ASN A 30 21.79 10.02 -4.93
N GLU A 31 22.31 9.62 -6.09
CA GLU A 31 23.53 10.18 -6.69
C GLU A 31 23.43 11.69 -6.98
N LYS A 32 22.21 12.23 -7.05
CA LYS A 32 21.93 13.66 -7.26
C LYS A 32 21.75 14.44 -5.95
N GLY A 33 21.94 13.80 -4.80
CA GLY A 33 21.75 14.40 -3.47
C GLY A 33 20.29 14.55 -3.04
N GLU A 34 19.35 13.92 -3.75
CA GLU A 34 17.92 13.96 -3.41
C GLU A 34 17.59 12.86 -2.40
N GLY A 35 16.91 13.24 -1.31
CA GLY A 35 16.46 12.31 -0.27
C GLY A 35 15.25 11.50 -0.72
N LYS A 36 15.40 10.18 -0.83
CA LYS A 36 14.32 9.24 -1.14
C LYS A 36 14.17 8.20 -0.05
N GLY A 37 12.93 7.90 0.32
CA GLY A 37 12.59 6.77 1.16
C GLY A 37 12.15 5.57 0.32
N GLY A 38 12.95 4.52 0.27
CA GLY A 38 12.52 3.24 -0.28
C GLY A 38 11.59 2.54 0.71
N GLN A 39 10.46 2.03 0.23
CA GLN A 39 9.39 1.47 1.07
C GLN A 39 9.11 0.01 0.70
N LEU A 40 9.08 -0.84 1.72
CA LEU A 40 8.57 -2.21 1.67
C LEU A 40 7.41 -2.31 2.64
N LEU A 41 6.19 -2.38 2.11
CA LEU A 41 4.95 -2.33 2.90
C LEU A 41 4.03 -3.50 2.52
N TRP A 42 3.08 -3.79 3.38
CA TRP A 42 1.97 -4.71 3.11
C TRP A 42 0.64 -4.08 3.54
N ILE A 43 -0.42 -4.43 2.82
CA ILE A 43 -1.78 -3.94 3.04
C ILE A 43 -2.78 -5.10 2.94
N PRO A 44 -3.41 -5.52 4.04
CA PRO A 44 -4.74 -6.12 3.98
C PRO A 44 -5.79 -5.06 3.66
N PHE A 45 -6.77 -5.46 2.87
CA PHE A 45 -7.97 -4.69 2.55
C PHE A 45 -9.20 -5.42 3.08
N GLU A 46 -10.27 -4.67 3.32
CA GLU A 46 -11.59 -5.21 3.65
C GLU A 46 -12.66 -4.45 2.86
N SER A 47 -13.55 -5.18 2.20
CA SER A 47 -14.71 -4.63 1.51
C SER A 47 -15.93 -5.52 1.68
N ASP A 48 -17.10 -4.88 1.71
CA ASP A 48 -18.43 -5.50 1.65
C ASP A 48 -19.06 -5.39 0.23
N ASP A 49 -18.44 -4.64 -0.69
CA ASP A 49 -18.91 -4.47 -2.05
C ASP A 49 -18.54 -5.68 -2.92
N GLN A 50 -19.54 -6.29 -3.57
CA GLN A 50 -19.37 -7.50 -4.37
C GLN A 50 -18.27 -7.41 -5.43
N ARG A 51 -18.01 -6.21 -6.00
CA ARG A 51 -16.97 -5.99 -7.01
C ARG A 51 -15.55 -6.11 -6.44
N TYR A 52 -15.40 -5.90 -5.14
CA TYR A 52 -14.11 -5.80 -4.45
C TYR A 52 -13.91 -6.88 -3.38
N LEU A 53 -14.83 -7.84 -3.23
CA LEU A 53 -14.70 -8.95 -2.26
C LEU A 53 -13.41 -9.75 -2.42
N TRP A 54 -12.85 -9.84 -3.63
CA TRP A 54 -11.58 -10.52 -3.90
C TRP A 54 -10.40 -9.95 -3.09
N LEU A 55 -10.50 -8.70 -2.64
CA LEU A 55 -9.50 -8.07 -1.77
C LEU A 55 -9.44 -8.71 -0.38
N ASN A 56 -10.53 -9.31 0.10
CA ASN A 56 -10.59 -9.95 1.42
C ASN A 56 -9.74 -11.23 1.47
N ASP A 57 -9.50 -11.85 0.32
CA ASP A 57 -8.72 -13.10 0.18
C ASP A 57 -7.27 -12.84 -0.25
N SER A 58 -6.86 -11.58 -0.28
CA SER A 58 -5.56 -11.13 -0.79
C SER A 58 -4.76 -10.34 0.25
N LEU A 59 -3.46 -10.60 0.33
CA LEU A 59 -2.52 -9.68 0.96
C LEU A 59 -1.81 -8.88 -0.12
N CYS A 60 -1.90 -7.55 -0.11
CA CYS A 60 -1.19 -6.72 -1.07
C CYS A 60 0.20 -6.35 -0.56
N VAL A 61 1.25 -6.63 -1.32
CA VAL A 61 2.63 -6.18 -1.05
C VAL A 61 2.98 -4.98 -1.92
N ILE A 62 3.80 -4.08 -1.38
CA ILE A 62 4.09 -2.79 -2.00
C ILE A 62 5.59 -2.59 -2.16
N GLU A 63 5.97 -2.24 -3.38
CA GLU A 63 7.20 -1.53 -3.68
C GLU A 63 6.89 -0.03 -3.76
N GLY A 64 7.52 0.78 -2.90
CA GLY A 64 7.22 2.20 -2.83
C GLY A 64 8.44 3.10 -2.79
N VAL A 65 8.24 4.34 -3.24
CA VAL A 65 9.18 5.43 -3.04
C VAL A 65 8.44 6.67 -2.53
N ILE A 66 8.97 7.28 -1.47
CA ILE A 66 8.54 8.57 -0.96
C ILE A 66 9.62 9.63 -1.20
N ASP A 67 9.21 10.77 -1.73
CA ASP A 67 10.06 11.96 -1.78
C ASP A 67 10.02 12.66 -0.42
N ALA A 68 11.18 12.84 0.21
CA ALA A 68 11.26 13.33 1.59
C ALA A 68 10.89 14.82 1.74
N GLN A 69 10.90 15.61 0.65
CA GLN A 69 10.61 17.04 0.68
C GLN A 69 9.14 17.33 0.40
N THR A 70 8.60 16.70 -0.63
CA THR A 70 7.21 16.91 -1.09
C THR A 70 6.21 15.96 -0.43
N LEU A 71 6.70 14.93 0.26
CA LEU A 71 5.90 13.84 0.85
C LEU A 71 5.00 13.12 -0.17
N ARG A 72 5.33 13.22 -1.46
CA ARG A 72 4.66 12.47 -2.51
C ARG A 72 5.15 11.04 -2.52
N ILE A 73 4.20 10.12 -2.60
CA ILE A 73 4.45 8.69 -2.60
C ILE A 73 4.01 8.10 -3.92
N LYS A 74 4.82 7.18 -4.46
CA LYS A 74 4.42 6.30 -5.56
C LYS A 74 4.52 4.86 -5.10
N PHE A 75 3.48 4.09 -5.37
CA PHE A 75 3.41 2.66 -5.07
C PHE A 75 3.20 1.85 -6.34
N ASN A 76 3.91 0.72 -6.44
CA ASN A 76 3.48 -0.44 -7.19
C ASN A 76 2.88 -1.43 -6.17
N VAL A 77 1.67 -1.91 -6.42
CA VAL A 77 0.94 -2.80 -5.51
C VAL A 77 0.72 -4.14 -6.20
N TYR A 78 1.06 -5.22 -5.52
CA TYR A 78 0.95 -6.58 -6.03
C TYR A 78 0.08 -7.41 -5.09
N ALA A 79 -0.94 -8.08 -5.62
CA ALA A 79 -1.80 -8.96 -4.84
C ALA A 79 -1.15 -10.34 -4.68
N CYS A 80 -0.98 -10.77 -3.43
CA CYS A 80 -0.70 -12.16 -3.07
C CYS A 80 -2.03 -12.81 -2.68
N VAL A 81 -2.56 -13.66 -3.55
CA VAL A 81 -3.85 -14.33 -3.35
C VAL A 81 -3.67 -15.58 -2.52
N ASN A 82 -4.57 -15.82 -1.58
CA ASN A 82 -4.59 -17.07 -0.81
C ASN A 82 -5.18 -18.22 -1.65
N GLU A 83 -4.31 -19.04 -2.24
CA GLU A 83 -4.71 -20.16 -3.10
C GLU A 83 -5.38 -21.32 -2.36
N LEU A 84 -5.40 -21.33 -1.02
CA LEU A 84 -6.09 -22.38 -0.25
C LEU A 84 -7.61 -22.14 -0.12
N ILE A 85 -8.06 -20.92 -0.39
CA ILE A 85 -9.48 -20.52 -0.30
C ILE A 85 -10.04 -20.00 -1.63
N ALA A 86 -9.18 -19.88 -2.66
CA ALA A 86 -9.53 -19.43 -4.01
C ALA A 86 -10.18 -20.55 -4.85
#